data_AF-A0A1V4WPF2-F1
#
_entry.id   AF-A0A1V4WPF2-F1
#
_cell.length_a   1.000
_cell.length_b   1.000
_cell.length_c   1.000
_cell.angle_alpha   90.00
_cell.angle_beta   90.00
_cell.angle_gamma   90.00
#
_symmetry.space_group_name_H-M   'P 1'
#
loop_
_entity.id
_entity.type
_entity.pdbx_description
1 polymer ?
#
loop_
_entity_poly.entity_id
_entity_poly.type
_entity_poly.pdbx_seq_one_letter_code
_entity_poly.pdbx_strand_id
1 'polypeptide(L)' 'MMLGMLLSSLTRQRIAIIIKGHVEIPSDLEGIIRFGYNDHVKEIVPKLCQRLKEVGFDLSPHQIAAAAQ' A
#
# COMPACT_ATOMS: atom_id res chain seq x y z
N MET A 1 13.48 -2.04 18.22
CA MET A 1 13.55 -2.69 16.89
C MET A 1 13.28 -1.64 15.83
N MET A 2 14.21 -1.43 14.90
CA MET A 2 14.06 -0.46 13.83
C MET A 2 13.22 -1.02 12.66
N LEU A 3 12.55 -0.08 12.01
CA LEU A 3 11.70 -0.15 10.83
C LEU A 3 12.29 -1.06 9.75
N GLY A 4 13.59 -0.91 9.45
CA GLY A 4 14.29 -1.68 8.42
C GLY A 4 14.34 -3.19 8.69
N MET A 5 14.46 -3.62 9.95
CA MET A 5 14.43 -5.05 10.28
C MET A 5 13.02 -5.64 10.14
N LEU A 6 11.99 -4.86 10.46
CA LEU A 6 10.59 -5.27 10.32
C LEU A 6 10.22 -5.44 8.83
N LEU A 7 10.67 -4.49 8.00
CA LEU A 7 10.46 -4.51 6.55
C LEU A 7 11.28 -5.58 5.83
N SER A 8 12.42 -5.99 6.40
CA SER A 8 13.21 -7.11 5.85
C SER A 8 12.57 -8.47 6.15
N SER A 9 11.87 -8.59 7.28
CA SER A 9 11.15 -9.80 7.69
C SER A 9 9.79 -9.95 6.99
N LEU A 10 9.12 -8.83 6.72
CA LEU A 10 7.90 -8.80 5.91
C LEU A 10 8.27 -8.86 4.42
N THR A 11 7.69 -9.81 3.68
CA THR A 11 7.92 -9.90 2.23
C THR A 11 7.52 -8.57 1.58
N ARG A 12 8.47 -7.87 0.94
CA ARG A 12 8.28 -6.53 0.34
C ARG A 12 7.05 -6.42 -0.56
N GLN A 13 6.66 -7.54 -1.19
CA GLN A 13 5.47 -7.66 -2.03
C GLN A 13 4.14 -7.50 -1.27
N ARG A 14 4.10 -7.80 0.03
CA ARG A 14 2.90 -7.69 0.88
C ARG A 14 2.79 -6.34 1.59
N ILE A 15 3.67 -5.40 1.27
CA ILE A 15 3.73 -4.09 1.90
C ILE A 15 3.31 -3.06 0.84
N ALA A 16 2.35 -2.21 1.18
CA ALA A 16 1.95 -1.07 0.37
C ALA A 16 2.13 0.21 1.17
N ILE A 17 2.79 1.21 0.57
CA ILE A 17 3.00 2.51 1.19
C ILE A 17 2.05 3.51 0.55
N ILE A 18 1.28 4.19 1.40
CA ILE A 18 0.34 5.22 1.02
C ILE A 18 0.97 6.57 1.38
N ILE A 19 1.16 7.43 0.37
CA ILE A 19 1.78 8.75 0.54
C ILE A 19 0.86 9.82 -0.02
N LYS A 20 0.70 10.90 0.74
CA LYS A 20 -0.04 12.08 0.31
C LYS A 20 0.89 13.00 -0.47
N GLY A 21 0.61 13.22 -1.75
CA GLY A 21 1.44 14.04 -2.63
C GLY A 21 2.81 13.42 -2.95
N HIS A 22 3.82 14.26 -3.17
CA HIS A 22 5.19 13.85 -3.46
C HIS A 22 6.02 13.90 -2.18
N VAL A 23 6.25 12.74 -1.57
CA VAL A 23 7.17 12.60 -0.43
C VAL A 23 8.46 11.95 -0.93
N GLU A 24 9.60 12.52 -0.54
CA GLU A 24 10.91 11.96 -0.83
C GLU A 24 11.11 10.67 -0.04
N ILE A 25 11.41 9.58 -0.75
CA ILE A 25 11.44 8.23 -0.19
C ILE A 25 12.89 7.79 -0.01
N PRO A 26 13.26 7.24 1.15
CA PRO A 26 14.58 6.65 1.34
C PRO A 26 14.74 5.39 0.48
N SER A 27 15.91 5.21 -0.15
CA SER A 27 16.26 4.07 -1.02
C SER A 27 16.06 2.69 -0.37
N ASP A 28 16.08 2.63 0.96
CA ASP A 28 15.78 1.41 1.73
C ASP A 28 14.41 0.78 1.41
N LEU A 29 13.48 1.59 0.89
CA LEU A 29 12.11 1.17 0.56
C LEU A 29 11.94 0.78 -0.92
N GLU A 30 13.03 0.63 -1.67
CA GLU A 30 13.01 0.15 -3.05
C GLU A 30 12.43 -1.27 -3.17
N GLY A 31 11.46 -1.44 -4.08
CA GLY A 31 10.73 -2.69 -4.32
C GLY A 31 9.39 -2.83 -3.57
N ILE A 32 9.02 -1.90 -2.70
CA ILE A 32 7.70 -1.85 -2.05
C ILE A 32 6.71 -1.11 -2.96
N ILE A 33 5.47 -1.60 -3.09
CA ILE A 33 4.47 -0.93 -3.93
C ILE A 33 4.01 0.38 -3.27
N ARG A 34 3.88 1.43 -4.08
CA ARG A 34 3.61 2.78 -3.59
C ARG A 34 2.36 3.34 -4.27
N PHE A 35 1.51 3.93 -3.45
CA PHE A 35 0.31 4.60 -3.90
C PHE A 35 0.35 6.04 -3.41
N GLY A 36 0.64 6.94 -4.34
CA GLY A 36 0.45 8.38 -4.14
C GLY A 36 -1.02 8.73 -4.34
N TYR A 37 -1.59 9.49 -3.41
CA TYR A 37 -2.88 10.15 -3.60
C TYR A 37 -2.72 11.66 -3.52
N ASN A 38 -3.45 12.40 -4.34
CA ASN A 38 -3.38 13.87 -4.36
C ASN A 38 -4.50 14.47 -3.52
N ASP A 39 -5.72 14.04 -3.76
CA ASP A 39 -6.92 14.68 -3.20
C ASP A 39 -7.50 13.83 -2.07
N HIS A 40 -7.73 12.54 -2.35
CA HIS A 40 -8.32 11.61 -1.39
C HIS A 40 -7.75 10.21 -1.54
N VAL A 41 -7.43 9.57 -0.42
CA VAL A 41 -6.97 8.16 -0.40
C VAL A 41 -7.92 7.20 -1.14
N LYS A 42 -9.21 7.55 -1.27
CA LYS A 42 -10.21 6.82 -2.05
C LYS A 42 -9.82 6.59 -3.51
N GLU A 43 -9.02 7.49 -4.11
CA GLU A 43 -8.53 7.36 -5.48
C GLU A 43 -7.54 6.18 -5.64
N ILE A 44 -6.86 5.81 -4.55
CA ILE A 44 -5.93 4.68 -4.53
C ILE A 44 -6.55 3.40 -3.98
N VAL A 45 -7.66 3.47 -3.23
CA VAL A 45 -8.35 2.32 -2.65
C VAL A 45 -8.57 1.19 -3.65
N PRO A 46 -9.13 1.40 -4.86
CA PRO A 46 -9.33 0.32 -5.82
C PRO A 46 -8.01 -0.31 -6.29
N LYS A 47 -6.97 0.51 -6.54
CA LYS A 47 -5.65 0.03 -6.97
C LYS A 47 -4.94 -0.74 -5.86
N LEU A 48 -5.00 -0.24 -4.62
CA LEU A 48 -4.44 -0.89 -3.44
C LEU A 48 -5.07 -2.28 -3.25
N CYS A 49 -6.40 -2.34 -3.32
CA CYS A 49 -7.13 -3.58 -3.09
C CYS A 49 -6.91 -4.62 -4.20
N GLN A 50 -6.79 -4.20 -5.45
CA GLN A 50 -6.44 -5.08 -6.55
C GLN A 50 -5.06 -5.71 -6.32
N ARG A 51 -4.07 -4.91 -5.93
CA ARG A 51 -2.70 -5.40 -5.67
C ARG A 51 -2.62 -6.30 -4.44
N LEU A 52 -3.34 -5.95 -3.38
CA LEU A 52 -3.46 -6.80 -2.19
C LEU A 52 -4.05 -8.18 -2.54
N LYS A 53 -5.07 -8.23 -3.42
CA LYS A 53 -5.60 -9.51 -3.94
C LYS A 53 -4.56 -10.29 -4.75
N GLU A 54 -3.80 -9.63 -5.61
CA GLU A 54 -2.73 -10.28 -6.41
C GLU A 54 -1.65 -10.94 -5.55
N VAL A 55 -1.37 -10.40 -4.35
CA VAL A 55 -0.39 -10.97 -3.42
C VAL A 55 -0.99 -11.94 -2.39
N GLY A 56 -2.28 -12.27 -2.55
CA GLY A 56 -2.99 -13.29 -1.79
C GLY A 56 -3.72 -12.79 -0.53
N PHE A 57 -4.00 -11.49 -0.41
CA PHE A 57 -4.93 -11.01 0.62
C PHE A 57 -6.39 -11.23 0.20
N ASP A 58 -7.16 -11.83 1.10
CA ASP A 58 -8.60 -11.97 0.93
C ASP A 58 -9.29 -10.66 1.30
N LEU A 59 -9.54 -9.82 0.29
CA LEU A 59 -10.27 -8.56 0.45
C LEU A 59 -11.66 -8.69 -0.17
N SER A 60 -12.69 -8.61 0.66
CA SER A 60 -14.07 -8.63 0.18
C SER A 60 -14.40 -7.33 -0.56
N PRO A 61 -14.95 -7.37 -1.80
CA PRO A 61 -15.31 -6.18 -2.57
C PRO A 61 -16.26 -5.22 -1.82
N HIS A 62 -17.06 -5.75 -0.90
CA HIS A 62 -17.93 -4.96 -0.04
C HIS A 62 -17.17 -4.07 0.96
N GLN A 63 -16.07 -4.56 1.54
CA GLN A 63 -15.22 -3.77 2.45
C GLN A 63 -14.44 -2.69 1.70
N ILE A 64 -14.05 -3.00 0.46
CA ILE A 64 -13.39 -2.06 -0.45
C ILE A 64 -14.35 -0.92 -0.83
N ALA A 65 -15.58 -1.28 -1.20
CA ALA A 65 -16.62 -0.31 -1.54
C ALA A 65 -16.96 0.58 -0.33
N ALA A 66 -17.09 0.00 0.87
CA ALA A 66 -17.34 0.76 2.10
C ALA A 66 -16.21 1.75 2.45
N ALA A 67 -14.95 1.41 2.18
CA ALA A 67 -13.81 2.31 2.39
C ALA A 67 -13.67 3.37 1.27
N ALA A 68 -14.27 3.12 0.09
CA ALA A 68 -14.30 4.04 -1.04
C ALA A 68 -15.49 5.02 -0.98
N GLN A 69 -16.54 4.74 -0.20
CA GLN A 69 -17.68 5.63 0.04
C GLN A 69 -17.35 6.78 0.99
#